data_AF-A0A8S2W382-F1
#
_entry.id   AF-A0A8S2W382-F1
#
_cell.length_a   1.000
_cell.length_b   1.000
_cell.length_c   1.000
_cell.angle_alpha   90.00
_cell.angle_beta   90.00
_cell.angle_gamma   90.00
#
_symmetry.space_group_name_H-M   'P 1'
#
loop_
_entity.id
_entity.type
_entity.pdbx_description
1 polymer ?
#
loop_
_entity_poly.entity_id
_entity_poly.type
_entity_poly.pdbx_seq_one_letter_code
_entity_poly.pdbx_strand_id
1 'polypeptide(L)'
;DVSKALRLVSKHIGRDWNRLYWQLPFYPPRGNEEKSNDIKHIDHKYHRGDVFHDQAIDCLTKWRRYHTRSKVEDIVTALSKIRRYDLVQLIDKRILKPRRQVYDDVEEIDPRKKEIDDLNKKLNKLFDKIKTGQIQTYETYVYSSIGLDKVNPVRKFHGLSSH
;
A
#
# COMPACT_ATOMS: atom_id res chain seq x y z
N ASP A 1 -15.33 13.89 1.37
CA ASP A 1 -16.12 14.16 2.60
C ASP A 1 -15.20 14.55 3.74
N VAL A 2 -15.30 15.81 4.18
CA VAL A 2 -14.48 16.40 5.27
C VAL A 2 -14.65 15.62 6.58
N SER A 3 -15.86 15.14 6.88
CA SER A 3 -16.13 14.37 8.11
C SER A 3 -15.33 13.08 8.18
N LYS A 4 -15.11 12.43 7.03
CA LYS A 4 -14.28 11.23 6.94
C LYS A 4 -12.80 11.57 7.12
N ALA A 5 -12.35 12.70 6.58
CA ALA A 5 -10.98 13.19 6.74
C ALA A 5 -10.65 13.50 8.19
N LEU A 6 -11.53 14.22 8.89
CA LEU A 6 -11.31 14.56 10.31
C LEU A 6 -11.21 13.32 11.19
N ARG A 7 -12.09 12.32 10.97
CA ARG A 7 -12.05 11.04 11.70
C ARG A 7 -10.78 10.24 11.42
N LEU A 8 -10.33 10.23 10.17
CA LEU A 8 -9.09 9.56 9.79
C LEU A 8 -7.87 10.23 10.45
N VAL A 9 -7.81 11.56 10.38
CA VAL A 9 -6.70 12.33 10.96
C VAL A 9 -6.69 12.21 12.47
N SER A 10 -7.83 12.32 13.16
CA SER A 10 -7.88 12.23 14.62
C SER A 10 -7.38 10.88 15.15
N LYS A 11 -7.55 9.80 14.38
CA LYS A 11 -7.05 8.46 14.74
C LYS A 11 -5.52 8.35 14.68
N HIS A 12 -4.86 9.13 13.83
CA HIS A 12 -3.44 8.91 13.50
C HIS A 12 -2.52 10.10 13.81
N ILE A 13 -3.07 11.29 14.12
CA ILE A 13 -2.26 12.49 14.38
C ILE A 13 -1.50 12.43 15.72
N GLY A 14 -2.09 11.82 16.75
CA GLY A 14 -1.45 11.71 18.07
C GLY A 14 -1.12 13.09 18.66
N ARG A 15 0.08 13.24 19.22
CA ARG A 15 0.56 14.46 19.91
C ARG A 15 0.64 15.71 19.02
N ASP A 16 0.66 15.55 17.69
CA ASP A 16 0.77 16.68 16.75
C ASP A 16 -0.57 17.43 16.53
N TRP A 17 -1.65 17.05 17.23
CA TRP A 17 -2.97 17.65 17.03
C TRP A 17 -2.97 19.18 17.24
N ASN A 18 -2.20 19.67 18.21
CA ASN A 18 -2.11 21.10 18.53
C ASN A 18 -1.36 21.86 17.43
N ARG A 19 -0.27 21.30 16.90
CA ARG A 19 0.48 21.84 15.76
C ARG A 19 -0.40 21.90 14.53
N LEU A 20 -1.23 20.87 14.30
CA LEU A 20 -2.21 20.88 13.24
C LEU A 20 -3.22 22.03 13.43
N TYR A 21 -3.79 22.21 14.62
CA TYR A 21 -4.77 23.27 14.90
C TYR A 21 -4.24 24.67 14.60
N TRP A 22 -2.97 24.93 14.93
CA TRP A 22 -2.32 26.20 14.61
C TRP A 22 -2.29 26.50 13.12
N GLN A 23 -2.02 25.48 12.30
CA GLN A 23 -1.87 25.60 10.85
C GLN A 23 -3.18 25.58 10.07
N LEU A 24 -4.28 25.20 10.72
CA LEU A 24 -5.59 25.18 10.08
C LEU A 24 -6.07 26.60 9.73
N PRO A 25 -6.61 26.79 8.51
CA PRO A 25 -7.21 28.07 8.12
C PRO A 25 -8.55 28.26 8.83
N PHE A 26 -8.90 29.51 9.13
CA PHE A 26 -10.20 29.88 9.69
C PHE A 26 -10.85 30.93 8.81
N TYR A 27 -12.17 30.82 8.65
CA TYR A 27 -12.98 31.76 7.88
C TYR A 27 -14.33 31.93 8.56
N PRO A 28 -14.56 33.05 9.28
CA PRO A 28 -13.67 34.24 9.39
C PRO A 28 -12.33 33.96 10.11
N PRO A 29 -11.28 34.79 9.91
CA PRO A 29 -10.00 34.63 10.61
C PRO A 29 -10.18 34.69 12.13
N ARG A 30 -9.56 33.75 12.84
CA ARG A 30 -9.50 33.75 14.31
C ARG A 30 -8.15 34.25 14.81
N GLY A 31 -8.18 34.97 15.93
CA GLY A 31 -6.98 35.49 16.58
C GLY A 31 -6.12 34.40 17.20
N ASN A 32 -4.83 34.69 17.40
CA ASN A 32 -3.89 33.76 18.05
C ASN A 32 -4.29 33.47 19.51
N GLU A 33 -4.85 34.45 20.21
CA GLU A 33 -5.32 34.29 21.58
C GLU A 33 -6.50 33.31 21.68
N GLU A 34 -7.48 33.42 20.77
CA GLU A 34 -8.60 32.49 20.71
C GLU A 34 -8.13 31.05 20.45
N LYS A 35 -7.19 30.88 19.51
CA LYS A 35 -6.59 29.57 19.22
C LYS A 35 -5.83 29.01 20.43
N SER A 36 -5.08 29.88 21.13
CA SER A 36 -4.36 29.49 22.35
C SER A 36 -5.32 29.04 23.45
N ASN A 37 -6.40 29.79 23.67
CA ASN A 37 -7.42 29.48 24.65
C ASN A 37 -8.14 28.16 24.31
N ASP A 38 -8.42 27.90 23.03
CA ASP A 38 -8.97 26.63 22.59
C ASP A 38 -8.06 25.45 22.92
N ILE A 39 -6.77 25.57 22.64
CA ILE A 39 -5.78 24.53 22.92
C ILE A 39 -5.69 24.30 24.43
N LYS A 40 -5.58 25.35 25.24
CA LYS A 40 -5.54 25.25 26.71
C LYS A 40 -6.79 24.59 27.27
N HIS A 41 -7.96 24.92 26.72
CA HIS A 41 -9.23 24.32 27.13
C HIS A 41 -9.29 22.82 26.82
N ILE A 42 -8.87 22.43 25.61
CA ILE A 42 -8.82 21.01 25.22
C ILE A 42 -7.80 20.26 26.08
N ASP A 43 -6.62 20.85 26.31
CA ASP A 43 -5.57 20.23 27.13
C ASP A 43 -6.04 20.02 28.58
N HIS A 44 -6.69 21.02 29.19
CA HIS A 44 -7.31 20.89 30.51
C HIS A 44 -8.43 19.86 30.53
N LYS A 45 -9.29 19.80 29.51
CA LYS A 45 -10.40 18.85 29.44
C LYS A 45 -9.91 17.39 29.39
N TYR A 46 -8.76 17.17 28.77
CA TYR A 46 -8.18 15.85 28.54
C TYR A 46 -6.82 15.71 29.24
N HIS A 47 -6.78 15.97 30.55
CA HIS A 47 -5.54 16.03 31.32
C HIS A 47 -5.01 14.66 31.83
N ARG A 48 -5.70 13.54 31.58
CA ARG A 48 -5.37 12.21 32.16
C ARG A 48 -5.30 11.13 31.08
N GLY A 49 -4.18 10.40 31.01
CA GLY A 49 -4.00 9.21 30.17
C GLY A 49 -3.63 9.51 28.70
N ASP A 50 -3.69 8.48 27.85
CA ASP A 50 -3.45 8.60 26.40
C ASP A 50 -4.71 9.08 25.66
N VAL A 51 -5.00 10.36 25.81
CA VAL A 51 -6.23 11.02 25.31
C VAL A 51 -6.02 11.83 24.02
N PHE A 52 -4.88 11.63 23.35
CA PHE A 52 -4.54 12.38 22.12
C PHE A 52 -5.58 12.21 21.00
N HIS A 53 -6.22 11.03 20.93
CA HIS A 53 -7.29 10.79 19.96
C HIS A 53 -8.49 11.71 20.21
N ASP A 54 -8.94 11.79 21.47
CA ASP A 54 -10.10 12.59 21.86
C ASP A 54 -9.79 14.09 21.76
N GLN A 55 -8.58 14.50 22.15
CA GLN A 55 -8.09 15.87 21.94
C GLN A 55 -8.15 16.25 20.46
N ALA A 56 -7.66 15.37 19.58
CA ALA A 56 -7.70 15.60 18.14
C ALA A 56 -9.13 15.66 17.59
N ILE A 57 -10.05 14.80 18.06
CA ILE A 57 -11.46 14.85 17.68
C ILE A 57 -12.07 16.19 18.07
N ASP A 58 -11.90 16.62 19.32
CA ASP A 58 -12.53 17.83 19.84
C ASP A 58 -11.97 19.07 19.10
N CYS A 59 -10.65 19.13 18.95
CA CYS A 59 -9.93 20.12 18.15
C CYS A 59 -10.48 20.24 16.71
N LEU A 60 -10.54 19.12 15.98
CA LEU A 60 -10.97 19.10 14.59
C LEU A 60 -12.46 19.37 14.42
N THR A 61 -13.29 18.93 15.38
CA THR A 61 -14.72 19.25 15.42
C THR A 61 -14.92 20.75 15.65
N LYS A 62 -14.16 21.32 16.58
CA LYS A 62 -14.17 22.75 16.87
C LYS A 62 -13.73 23.57 15.64
N TRP A 63 -12.65 23.18 14.97
CA TRP A 63 -12.23 23.81 13.71
C TRP A 63 -13.35 23.82 12.68
N ARG A 64 -13.99 22.66 12.45
CA ARG A 64 -15.10 22.55 11.48
C ARG A 64 -16.29 23.44 11.83
N ARG A 65 -16.60 23.63 13.12
CA ARG A 65 -17.68 24.53 13.56
C ARG A 65 -17.37 25.99 13.25
N TYR A 66 -16.12 26.42 13.44
CA TYR A 66 -15.72 27.80 13.20
C TYR A 66 -15.35 28.11 11.75
N HIS A 67 -15.03 27.09 10.96
CA HIS A 67 -14.64 27.27 9.57
C HIS A 67 -15.79 26.94 8.61
N THR A 68 -16.54 27.98 8.25
CA THR A 68 -17.78 27.90 7.46
C THR A 68 -17.65 27.24 6.08
N ARG A 69 -16.43 27.23 5.51
CA ARG A 69 -16.15 26.69 4.16
C ARG A 69 -15.09 25.59 4.18
N SER A 70 -15.10 24.74 5.20
CA SER A 70 -14.12 23.67 5.37
C SER A 70 -14.05 22.73 4.18
N LYS A 71 -12.84 22.55 3.63
CA LYS A 71 -12.53 21.56 2.60
C LYS A 71 -11.49 20.55 3.08
N VAL A 72 -11.31 19.46 2.32
CA VAL A 72 -10.31 18.43 2.65
C VAL A 72 -8.90 18.96 2.35
N GLU A 73 -8.78 19.80 1.32
CA GLU A 73 -7.54 20.42 0.88
C GLU A 73 -6.93 21.29 1.99
N ASP A 74 -7.76 22.01 2.76
CA ASP A 74 -7.31 22.81 3.90
C ASP A 74 -6.57 21.97 4.94
N ILE A 75 -7.08 20.77 5.20
CA ILE A 75 -6.48 19.80 6.12
C ILE A 75 -5.16 19.28 5.54
N VAL A 76 -5.13 18.95 4.24
CA VAL A 76 -3.92 18.48 3.55
C VAL A 76 -2.81 19.53 3.55
N THR A 77 -3.16 20.79 3.30
CA THR A 77 -2.21 21.91 3.34
C THR A 77 -1.68 22.11 4.76
N ALA A 78 -2.55 22.07 5.78
CA ALA A 78 -2.13 22.20 7.17
C ALA A 78 -1.22 21.04 7.63
N LEU A 79 -1.54 19.79 7.24
CA LEU A 79 -0.71 18.61 7.51
C LEU A 79 0.66 18.69 6.83
N SER A 80 0.71 19.19 5.59
CA SER A 80 1.96 19.43 4.88
C SER A 80 2.85 20.45 5.60
N LYS A 81 2.27 21.52 6.16
CA LYS A 81 3.01 22.53 6.93
C LYS A 81 3.67 21.96 8.20
N ILE A 82 3.03 21.00 8.85
CA ILE A 82 3.60 20.31 10.03
C ILE A 82 4.45 19.08 9.66
N ARG A 83 4.68 18.84 8.36
CA ARG A 83 5.45 17.73 7.80
C ARG A 83 4.88 16.33 8.09
N ARG A 84 3.57 16.22 8.32
CA ARG A 84 2.86 14.93 8.48
C ARG A 84 2.41 14.36 7.13
N TYR A 85 3.40 14.07 6.27
CA TYR A 85 3.16 13.55 4.91
C TYR A 85 2.59 12.13 4.91
N ASP A 86 2.81 11.37 5.98
CA ASP A 86 2.16 10.08 6.25
C ASP A 86 0.63 10.19 6.19
N LEU A 87 0.07 11.21 6.84
CA LEU A 87 -1.37 11.47 6.87
C LEU A 87 -1.88 12.05 5.56
N VAL A 88 -1.08 12.88 4.88
CA VAL A 88 -1.42 13.40 3.56
C VAL A 88 -1.61 12.26 2.57
N GLN A 89 -0.67 11.32 2.52
CA GLN A 89 -0.80 10.13 1.66
C GLN A 89 -1.99 9.25 2.05
N LEU A 90 -2.28 9.14 3.35
CA LEU A 90 -3.42 8.36 3.84
C LEU A 90 -4.76 8.99 3.42
N ILE A 91 -4.87 10.32 3.47
CA ILE A 91 -6.04 11.06 2.99
C ILE A 91 -6.18 10.91 1.48
N ASP A 92 -5.10 11.07 0.72
CA ASP A 92 -5.13 10.94 -0.74
C ASP A 92 -5.66 9.56 -1.15
N LYS A 93 -5.11 8.49 -0.57
CA LYS A 93 -5.48 7.10 -0.87
C LYS A 93 -6.91 6.71 -0.46
N ARG A 94 -7.45 7.30 0.62
CA ARG A 94 -8.73 6.85 1.21
C ARG A 94 -9.89 7.80 0.94
N ILE A 95 -9.63 9.05 0.57
CA ILE A 95 -10.65 10.10 0.55
C ILE A 95 -10.69 10.84 -0.79
N LEU A 96 -9.53 11.26 -1.31
CA LEU A 96 -9.48 12.06 -2.55
C LEU A 96 -9.47 11.17 -3.79
N LYS A 97 -8.67 10.10 -3.75
CA LYS A 97 -8.68 9.01 -4.70
C LYS A 97 -9.15 7.77 -3.96
N PRO A 98 -10.42 7.70 -3.51
CA PRO A 98 -10.95 6.42 -3.09
C PRO A 98 -10.78 5.54 -4.31
N ARG A 99 -9.84 4.59 -4.27
CA ARG A 99 -9.61 3.67 -5.38
C ARG A 99 -11.00 3.24 -5.81
N ARG A 100 -11.39 3.58 -7.05
CA ARG A 100 -12.30 2.67 -7.74
C ARG A 100 -11.61 1.33 -7.54
N GLN A 101 -12.29 0.36 -6.95
CA GLN A 101 -11.88 -1.03 -7.08
C GLN A 101 -12.05 -1.38 -8.56
N VAL A 102 -11.21 -0.76 -9.41
CA VAL A 102 -10.87 -1.27 -10.70
C VAL A 102 -9.62 -2.06 -10.38
N TYR A 103 -9.67 -3.33 -10.74
CA TYR A 103 -8.55 -4.21 -10.81
C TYR A 103 -7.43 -3.51 -11.58
N ASP A 104 -6.53 -2.82 -10.87
CA ASP A 104 -5.25 -2.37 -11.43
C ASP A 104 -4.19 -3.48 -11.31
N ASP A 105 -4.65 -4.73 -11.34
CA ASP A 105 -4.02 -5.76 -12.17
C ASP A 105 -4.85 -5.80 -13.46
N VAL A 106 -4.74 -4.78 -14.31
CA VAL A 106 -4.82 -5.08 -15.73
C VAL A 106 -3.51 -5.83 -15.99
N GLU A 107 -3.53 -7.14 -15.71
CA GLU A 107 -2.72 -8.04 -16.51
C GLU A 107 -3.05 -7.64 -17.94
N GLU A 108 -2.10 -6.99 -18.61
CA GLU A 108 -2.02 -7.09 -20.05
C GLU A 108 -2.07 -8.59 -20.29
N ILE A 109 -3.27 -9.10 -20.64
CA ILE A 109 -3.47 -10.49 -20.94
C ILE A 109 -2.62 -10.68 -22.18
N ASP A 110 -1.36 -11.10 -21.99
CA ASP A 110 -0.52 -11.52 -23.10
C ASP A 110 -1.41 -12.52 -23.85
N PRO A 111 -1.76 -12.26 -25.12
CA PRO A 111 -2.63 -13.15 -25.87
C PRO A 111 -2.08 -14.58 -25.92
N ARG A 112 -0.80 -14.78 -25.58
CA ARG A 112 -0.12 -16.07 -25.46
C ARG A 112 -0.11 -16.68 -24.06
N LYS A 113 -0.60 -16.00 -23.01
CA LYS A 113 -0.60 -16.53 -21.63
C LYS A 113 -1.31 -17.87 -21.53
N LYS A 114 -2.48 -17.99 -22.18
CA LYS A 114 -3.23 -19.25 -22.27
C LYS A 114 -2.44 -20.35 -22.98
N GLU A 115 -1.72 -20.01 -24.05
CA GLU A 115 -0.88 -20.94 -24.80
C GLU A 115 0.31 -21.42 -23.96
N ILE A 116 0.95 -20.52 -23.23
CA ILE A 116 2.05 -20.82 -22.31
C ILE A 116 1.57 -21.74 -21.17
N ASP A 117 0.40 -21.46 -20.59
CA ASP A 117 -0.19 -22.29 -19.52
C ASP A 117 -0.55 -23.69 -20.03
N ASP A 118 -1.12 -23.78 -21.24
CA ASP A 118 -1.42 -25.06 -21.88
C ASP A 118 -0.14 -25.85 -22.19
N LEU A 119 0.93 -25.19 -22.64
CA LEU A 119 2.24 -25.80 -22.86
C LEU A 119 2.87 -26.28 -21.56
N ASN A 120 2.85 -25.47 -20.50
CA ASN A 120 3.37 -25.84 -19.19
C ASN A 120 2.61 -27.05 -18.61
N LYS A 121 1.29 -27.11 -18.81
CA LYS A 121 0.46 -28.24 -18.38
C LYS A 121 0.81 -29.52 -19.17
N LYS A 122 1.05 -29.41 -20.48
CA LYS A 122 1.51 -30.55 -21.31
C LYS A 122 2.91 -31.01 -20.90
N LEU A 123 3.81 -30.07 -20.64
CA LEU A 123 5.19 -30.35 -20.21
C LEU A 123 5.22 -31.06 -18.86
N ASN A 124 4.45 -30.60 -17.88
CA ASN A 124 4.35 -31.25 -16.58
C ASN A 124 3.78 -32.67 -16.69
N LYS A 125 2.74 -32.87 -17.51
CA LYS A 125 2.21 -34.22 -17.79
C LYS A 125 3.25 -35.13 -18.44
N LEU A 126 4.11 -34.61 -19.31
CA LEU A 126 5.21 -35.39 -19.90
C LEU A 126 6.23 -35.77 -18.84
N PHE A 127 6.64 -34.84 -17.97
CA PHE A 127 7.54 -35.13 -16.86
C PHE A 127 6.97 -36.16 -15.90
N ASP A 128 5.68 -36.10 -15.59
CA ASP A 128 5.02 -37.09 -14.74
C ASP A 128 4.99 -38.48 -15.41
N LYS A 129 4.77 -38.54 -16.73
CA LYS A 129 4.84 -39.80 -17.49
C LYS A 129 6.25 -40.39 -17.57
N ILE A 130 7.28 -39.54 -17.63
CA ILE A 130 8.67 -39.98 -17.55
C ILE A 130 8.97 -40.51 -16.14
N LYS A 131 8.57 -39.79 -15.08
CA LYS A 131 8.77 -40.21 -13.68
C LYS A 131 8.06 -41.51 -13.33
N THR A 132 6.87 -41.73 -13.87
CA THR A 132 6.07 -42.95 -13.68
C THR A 132 6.51 -44.11 -14.58
N GLY A 133 7.57 -43.94 -15.37
CA GLY A 133 8.12 -44.98 -16.25
C GLY A 133 7.25 -45.30 -17.46
N GLN A 134 6.16 -44.55 -17.70
CA GLN A 134 5.29 -44.70 -18.87
C GLN A 134 5.95 -44.25 -20.17
N ILE A 135 6.99 -43.42 -20.09
CA ILE A 135 7.82 -43.00 -21.22
C ILE A 135 9.27 -43.34 -20.89
N GLN A 136 9.87 -44.22 -21.69
CA GLN A 136 11.31 -44.50 -21.61
C GLN A 136 12.09 -43.33 -22.22
N THR A 137 12.99 -42.74 -21.44
CA THR A 137 13.93 -41.74 -21.95
C THR A 137 15.12 -42.46 -22.57
N TYR A 138 15.30 -42.30 -23.88
CA TYR A 138 16.53 -42.72 -24.55
C TYR A 138 17.60 -41.64 -24.36
N GLU A 139 18.85 -42.06 -24.17
CA GLU A 139 19.98 -41.13 -24.16
C GLU A 139 20.16 -40.51 -25.54
N THR A 140 19.69 -39.27 -25.71
CA THR A 140 19.98 -38.51 -26.93
C THR A 140 21.26 -37.71 -26.72
N TYR A 141 22.35 -38.18 -27.30
CA TYR A 141 23.60 -37.44 -27.37
C TYR A 141 23.42 -36.27 -28.35
N VAL A 142 23.26 -35.06 -27.82
CA VAL A 142 23.26 -33.84 -28.64
C VAL A 142 24.71 -33.45 -28.88
N TYR A 143 25.24 -33.79 -30.05
CA TYR A 143 26.54 -33.28 -30.50
C TYR A 143 26.37 -31.81 -30.91
N SER A 144 26.94 -30.89 -30.11
CA SER A 144 27.16 -29.52 -30.55
C SER A 144 28.22 -29.53 -31.66
N SER A 145 27.84 -29.13 -32.87
CA SER A 145 28.75 -28.97 -34.02
C SER A 145 29.62 -27.70 -33.94
N ILE A 146 29.65 -27.03 -32.79
CA ILE A 146 30.50 -25.85 -32.58
C ILE A 146 31.64 -26.25 -31.65
N GLY A 147 32.80 -26.49 -32.26
CA GLY A 147 34.10 -26.51 -31.60
C GLY A 147 34.49 -27.85 -30.96
N LEU A 148 35.37 -28.57 -31.64
CA LEU A 148 36.35 -29.44 -30.99
C LEU A 148 37.11 -28.59 -29.96
N ASP A 149 36.74 -28.70 -28.69
CA ASP A 149 37.70 -28.92 -27.60
C ASP A 149 36.97 -29.01 -26.25
N LYS A 150 37.05 -30.22 -25.67
CA LYS A 150 36.79 -30.55 -24.27
C LYS A 150 35.38 -30.22 -23.75
N VAL A 151 34.42 -31.05 -24.13
CA VAL A 151 33.06 -31.01 -23.54
C VAL A 151 32.98 -32.03 -22.41
N ASN A 152 32.95 -31.53 -21.16
CA ASN A 152 32.51 -32.31 -20.02
C ASN A 152 31.01 -32.64 -20.18
N PRO A 153 30.57 -33.89 -19.94
CA PRO A 153 29.16 -34.24 -20.05
C PRO A 153 28.32 -33.41 -19.06
N VAL A 154 27.30 -32.73 -19.59
CA VAL A 154 26.30 -32.03 -18.79
C VAL A 154 25.41 -33.08 -18.12
N ARG A 155 25.68 -33.28 -16.83
CA ARG A 155 24.88 -34.06 -15.85
C ARG A 155 24.58 -35.52 -16.23
N LYS A 156 25.36 -36.43 -15.63
CA LYS A 156 25.00 -37.85 -15.53
C LYS A 156 23.80 -38.02 -14.62
N PHE A 157 22.64 -38.37 -15.16
CA PHE A 157 21.56 -38.95 -14.36
C PHE A 157 21.74 -40.47 -14.35
N HIS A 158 22.10 -41.02 -13.19
CA HIS A 158 22.14 -42.46 -13.00
C HIS A 158 20.71 -42.95 -12.81
N GLY A 159 20.15 -43.63 -13.81
CA GLY A 159 18.95 -44.44 -13.63
C GLY A 159 19.33 -45.66 -12.78
N LEU A 160 18.78 -45.76 -11.57
CA LEU A 160 18.86 -46.98 -10.78
C LEU A 160 17.99 -48.04 -11.46
N SER A 161 18.65 -48.99 -12.13
CA SER A 161 18.02 -50.23 -12.59
C SER A 161 17.70 -51.09 -11.37
N SER A 162 16.43 -51.38 -11.14
CA SER A 162 16.00 -52.42 -10.19
C SER A 162 15.51 -53.62 -11.00
N HIS A 163 16.23 -54.73 -10.85
CA HIS A 163 15.81 -56.07 -11.25
C HIS A 163 14.73 -56.59 -10.30
#